data_AF-A0AA36NCY6-F1
#
_entry.id   AF-A0AA36NCY6-F1
#
_cell.length_a   1.000
_cell.length_b   1.000
_cell.length_c   1.000
_cell.angle_alpha   90.00
_cell.angle_beta   90.00
_cell.angle_gamma   90.00
#
_symmetry.space_group_name_H-M   'P 1'
#
loop_
_entity.id
_entity.type
_entity.pdbx_description
1 polymer ?
#
loop_
_entity_poly.entity_id
_entity_poly.type
_entity_poly.pdbx_seq_one_letter_code
_entity_poly.pdbx_strand_id
1 'polypeptide(L)'
;MARQWILALLQVLGVRAWSNCSDFGLPPYYYSCASEGAPLRCCDGRYQASFHSMCTLPALFRAPICEEVGPTAAPEASELGAVPLTRWPMLMAHDAATGYLDSPLSPVVPWARTQPKDPSAAFTTQLNCGARALDFRGHVSASGHLMFHHGDVEVTRDAAAAVGEIVRWAAQHPAVEDLVLLYSWDCTGDGCDQKMAEVFAKENITVISDCQQLGRLSLEEAARLARLPGGGQVLVITDCVQSDYDEALACSGFDGPSAEAALAALPGCGDLGGFEAQRRCGEALRGRLGQGRRLRSQVLGYYQCWQGATNADFAVKRLMDYLVNVSSTDPKDSFVELQALWQETPKSVAIGVAHLSSLIKDEEKSGLNAMMVEKIKEGVFKHINFFEVNNVCDHGLELQAALRQHARKQLQLII
;
A
#
# COMPACT_ATOMS: atom_id res chain seq x y z
N MET A 1 13.77 -0.18 50.45
CA MET A 1 15.20 -0.60 50.36
C MET A 1 15.43 -1.78 49.41
N ALA A 2 14.69 -2.89 49.49
CA ALA A 2 14.89 -4.06 48.60
C ALA A 2 14.86 -3.77 47.08
N ARG A 3 14.06 -2.79 46.63
CA ARG A 3 13.94 -2.42 45.20
C ARG A 3 15.19 -1.74 44.61
N GLN A 4 15.93 -0.99 45.43
CA GLN A 4 17.18 -0.34 45.02
C GLN A 4 18.34 -1.35 44.96
N TRP A 5 18.32 -2.39 45.80
CA TRP A 5 19.30 -3.46 45.77
C TRP A 5 19.20 -4.34 44.53
N ILE A 6 17.97 -4.63 44.06
CA ILE A 6 17.76 -5.42 42.83
C ILE A 6 18.26 -4.67 41.59
N LEU A 7 18.04 -3.35 41.50
CA LEU A 7 18.51 -2.55 40.36
C LEU A 7 20.03 -2.40 40.33
N ALA A 8 20.67 -2.25 41.49
CA ALA A 8 22.14 -2.21 41.60
C ALA A 8 22.78 -3.57 41.27
N LEU A 9 22.15 -4.67 41.67
CA LEU A 9 22.64 -6.03 41.36
C LEU A 9 22.57 -6.34 39.86
N LEU A 10 21.51 -5.88 39.17
CA LEU A 10 21.36 -6.06 37.72
C LEU A 10 22.39 -5.25 36.91
N GLN A 11 22.80 -4.08 37.38
CA GLN A 11 23.88 -3.28 36.77
C GLN A 11 25.26 -3.92 36.94
N VAL A 12 25.55 -4.53 38.09
CA VAL A 12 26.84 -5.20 38.36
C VAL A 12 26.98 -6.51 37.59
N LEU A 13 25.88 -7.20 37.30
CA LEU A 13 25.88 -8.47 36.56
C LEU A 13 26.02 -8.32 35.04
N GLY A 14 26.19 -7.10 34.52
CA GLY A 14 26.35 -6.88 33.08
C GLY A 14 25.14 -7.30 32.24
N VAL A 15 23.96 -7.41 32.85
CA VAL A 15 22.71 -7.68 32.14
C VAL A 15 22.40 -6.42 31.32
N ARG A 16 22.75 -6.46 30.03
CA ARG A 16 22.39 -5.39 29.09
C ARG A 16 20.89 -5.12 29.23
N ALA A 17 20.51 -3.86 29.38
CA ALA A 17 19.10 -3.46 29.33
C ALA A 17 18.50 -4.03 28.04
N TRP A 18 17.48 -4.86 28.19
CA TRP A 18 16.79 -5.53 27.09
C TRP A 18 16.09 -4.43 26.31
N SER A 19 16.65 -4.03 25.17
CA SER A 19 16.30 -2.77 24.50
C SER A 19 15.18 -2.92 23.49
N ASN A 20 14.79 -4.15 23.12
CA ASN A 20 13.78 -4.38 22.10
C ASN A 20 12.79 -5.49 22.52
N CYS A 21 11.62 -5.49 21.89
CA CYS A 21 10.56 -6.46 22.15
C CYS A 21 10.79 -7.82 21.51
N SER A 22 11.65 -7.88 20.49
CA SER A 22 12.08 -9.12 19.86
C SER A 22 12.89 -10.02 20.80
N ASP A 23 13.57 -9.45 21.80
CA ASP A 23 14.28 -10.21 22.84
C ASP A 23 13.33 -11.09 23.69
N PHE A 24 12.02 -10.81 23.64
CA PHE A 24 10.95 -11.59 24.28
C PHE A 24 10.21 -12.55 23.33
N GLY A 25 10.71 -12.73 22.10
CA GLY A 25 10.05 -13.56 21.08
C GLY A 25 8.75 -12.97 20.54
N LEU A 26 8.52 -11.66 20.75
CA LEU A 26 7.36 -10.97 20.22
C LEU A 26 7.56 -10.61 18.74
N PRO A 27 6.48 -10.60 17.94
CA PRO A 27 6.55 -10.19 16.53
C PRO A 27 7.11 -8.77 16.34
N PRO A 28 7.71 -8.48 15.17
CA PRO A 28 8.43 -7.21 14.93
C PRO A 28 7.57 -5.94 15.01
N TYR A 29 6.24 -6.05 15.00
CA TYR A 29 5.33 -4.91 15.19
C TYR A 29 5.14 -4.50 16.66
N TYR A 30 5.75 -5.21 17.61
CA TYR A 30 5.81 -4.77 19.01
C TYR A 30 7.02 -3.84 19.23
N TYR A 31 6.80 -2.68 19.84
CA TYR A 31 7.84 -1.71 20.19
C TYR A 31 7.91 -1.44 21.68
N SER A 32 9.04 -0.88 22.14
CA SER A 32 9.24 -0.54 23.56
C SER A 32 8.48 0.73 23.93
N CYS A 33 7.56 0.64 24.89
CA CYS A 33 6.86 1.79 25.47
C CYS A 33 7.63 2.46 26.62
N ALA A 34 8.94 2.21 26.73
CA ALA A 34 9.77 2.81 27.78
C ALA A 34 9.76 4.35 27.74
N SER A 35 9.64 4.94 26.55
CA SER A 35 9.49 6.40 26.37
C SER A 35 8.16 6.96 26.89
N GLU A 36 7.16 6.10 27.10
CA GLU A 36 5.82 6.46 27.61
C GLU A 36 5.69 6.26 29.13
N GLY A 37 6.82 6.09 29.84
CA GLY A 37 6.83 5.93 31.29
C GLY A 37 6.44 4.54 31.79
N ALA A 38 6.29 3.55 30.89
CA ALA A 38 6.05 2.15 31.23
C ALA A 38 7.38 1.37 31.20
N PRO A 39 8.04 1.11 32.34
CA PRO A 39 9.44 0.67 32.36
C PRO A 39 9.69 -0.74 31.80
N LEU A 40 8.65 -1.55 31.53
CA LEU A 40 8.78 -2.95 31.10
C LEU A 40 7.58 -3.43 30.24
N ARG A 41 7.14 -2.66 29.24
CA ARG A 41 6.07 -3.13 28.33
C ARG A 41 6.42 -2.96 26.86
N CYS A 42 6.24 -4.06 26.14
CA CYS A 42 6.13 -4.08 24.70
C CYS A 42 4.69 -3.74 24.33
N CYS A 43 4.52 -2.72 23.51
CA CYS A 43 3.22 -2.29 23.00
C CYS A 43 3.01 -2.83 21.59
N ASP A 44 1.82 -3.35 21.33
CA ASP A 44 1.43 -3.72 19.96
C ASP A 44 1.22 -2.42 19.16
N GLY A 45 2.09 -2.19 18.17
CA GLY A 45 1.99 -1.04 17.25
C GLY A 45 0.68 -0.96 16.48
N ARG A 46 -0.10 -2.04 16.45
CA ARG A 46 -1.41 -2.07 15.77
C ARG A 46 -2.55 -1.54 16.66
N TYR A 47 -2.34 -1.39 17.97
CA TYR A 47 -3.42 -1.12 18.93
C TYR A 47 -3.14 0.04 19.90
N GLN A 48 -2.48 1.10 19.46
CA GLN A 48 -2.33 2.33 20.28
C GLN A 48 -3.68 2.94 20.75
N ALA A 49 -4.81 2.51 20.20
CA ALA A 49 -6.15 2.95 20.59
C ALA A 49 -6.94 2.01 21.55
N SER A 50 -6.39 0.90 22.08
CA SER A 50 -7.19 0.05 22.98
C SER A 50 -6.47 -0.50 24.22
N PHE A 51 -6.08 0.41 25.12
CA PHE A 51 -5.89 0.05 26.54
C PHE A 51 -7.12 -0.66 27.15
N HIS A 52 -8.30 -0.50 26.53
CA HIS A 52 -9.56 -1.12 26.93
C HIS A 52 -9.61 -2.66 26.76
N SER A 53 -8.88 -3.24 25.79
CA SER A 53 -8.94 -4.69 25.53
C SER A 53 -8.15 -5.54 26.53
N MET A 54 -7.15 -4.97 27.21
CA MET A 54 -6.41 -5.68 28.27
C MET A 54 -7.23 -5.85 29.56
N CYS A 55 -8.29 -5.07 29.76
CA CYS A 55 -9.12 -5.13 30.97
C CYS A 55 -10.31 -6.11 30.89
N THR A 56 -10.52 -6.78 29.74
CA THR A 56 -11.58 -7.77 29.53
C THR A 56 -11.14 -9.22 29.78
N LEU A 57 -9.87 -9.45 30.13
CA LEU A 57 -9.38 -10.78 30.52
C LEU A 57 -10.04 -11.28 31.83
N PRO A 58 -10.14 -12.62 32.03
CA PRO A 58 -10.67 -13.20 33.26
C PRO A 58 -9.97 -12.63 34.50
N ALA A 59 -10.72 -12.44 35.59
CA ALA A 59 -10.30 -11.68 36.78
C ALA A 59 -8.93 -12.06 37.37
N LEU A 60 -8.46 -13.29 37.15
CA LEU A 60 -7.14 -13.78 37.57
C LEU A 60 -5.95 -13.10 36.86
N PHE A 61 -6.17 -12.42 35.74
CA PHE A 61 -5.14 -11.72 34.97
C PHE A 61 -5.33 -10.19 34.91
N ARG A 62 -6.31 -9.65 35.64
CA ARG A 62 -6.50 -8.19 35.71
C ARG A 62 -5.36 -7.54 36.47
N ALA A 63 -4.65 -6.63 35.81
CA ALA A 63 -3.75 -5.73 36.51
C ALA A 63 -4.55 -4.78 37.42
N PRO A 64 -4.01 -4.35 38.58
CA PRO A 64 -4.68 -3.43 39.52
C PRO A 64 -5.12 -2.07 38.95
N ILE A 65 -4.78 -1.78 37.70
CA ILE A 65 -5.07 -0.52 36.99
C ILE A 65 -6.47 -0.54 36.34
N CYS A 66 -7.13 -1.71 36.25
CA CYS A 66 -8.43 -1.86 35.59
C CYS A 66 -9.65 -1.65 36.52
N GLU A 67 -9.48 -1.38 37.82
CA GLU A 67 -10.58 -1.35 38.80
C GLU A 67 -11.25 0.03 39.00
N GLU A 68 -10.66 1.14 38.53
CA GLU A 68 -11.23 2.48 38.76
C GLU A 68 -11.93 3.12 37.55
N VAL A 69 -12.01 2.43 36.42
CA VAL A 69 -12.73 2.98 35.25
C VAL A 69 -14.21 2.64 35.42
N GLY A 70 -14.94 3.52 36.10
CA GLY A 70 -16.41 3.53 36.11
C GLY A 70 -16.98 3.55 34.68
N PRO A 71 -18.30 3.35 34.48
CA PRO A 71 -18.91 3.34 33.15
C PRO A 71 -18.54 4.62 32.41
N THR A 72 -17.56 4.52 31.53
CA THR A 72 -17.10 5.64 30.71
C THR A 72 -18.29 6.07 29.88
N ALA A 73 -18.58 7.37 29.92
CA ALA A 73 -19.50 8.00 28.99
C ALA A 73 -19.25 7.45 27.58
N ALA A 74 -20.32 7.30 26.78
CA ALA A 74 -20.22 6.85 25.40
C ALA A 74 -19.02 7.57 24.76
N PRO A 75 -18.09 6.82 24.11
CA PRO A 75 -16.85 7.38 23.62
C PRO A 75 -17.18 8.64 22.81
N GLU A 76 -16.63 9.76 23.25
CA GLU A 76 -16.75 11.04 22.56
C GLU A 76 -16.38 10.79 21.11
N ALA A 77 -17.26 11.20 20.17
CA ALA A 77 -17.07 10.94 18.76
C ALA A 77 -15.64 11.34 18.38
N SER A 78 -14.87 10.39 17.83
CA SER A 78 -13.49 10.64 17.43
C SER A 78 -13.46 11.90 16.57
N GLU A 79 -12.62 12.88 16.88
CA GLU A 79 -12.47 14.10 16.06
C GLU A 79 -12.19 13.75 14.59
N LEU A 80 -11.63 12.57 14.33
CA LEU A 80 -11.38 12.03 12.99
C LEU A 80 -12.65 11.62 12.24
N GLY A 81 -13.72 11.25 12.95
CA GLY A 81 -14.99 10.82 12.38
C GLY A 81 -15.66 11.89 11.52
N ALA A 82 -15.45 13.17 11.87
CA ALA A 82 -15.99 14.32 11.15
C ALA A 82 -15.21 14.71 9.88
N VAL A 83 -14.04 14.11 9.63
CA VAL A 83 -13.25 14.38 8.41
C VAL A 83 -14.08 13.96 7.20
N PRO A 84 -14.25 14.82 6.16
CA PRO A 84 -14.85 14.40 4.90
C PRO A 84 -14.11 13.19 4.34
N LEU A 85 -14.82 12.14 3.91
CA LEU A 85 -14.22 10.90 3.44
C LEU A 85 -13.23 11.15 2.29
N THR A 86 -13.57 12.05 1.37
CA THR A 86 -12.71 12.46 0.23
C THR A 86 -11.45 13.21 0.65
N ARG A 87 -11.30 13.57 1.93
CA ARG A 87 -10.12 14.20 2.53
C ARG A 87 -9.42 13.31 3.56
N TRP A 88 -9.91 12.09 3.76
CA TRP A 88 -9.28 11.14 4.65
C TRP A 88 -8.17 10.38 3.91
N PRO A 89 -6.89 10.54 4.28
CA PRO A 89 -5.80 9.88 3.60
C PRO A 89 -5.78 8.38 3.91
N MET A 90 -5.77 7.55 2.88
CA MET A 90 -5.71 6.10 2.93
C MET A 90 -4.52 5.60 2.11
N LEU A 91 -3.76 4.69 2.70
CA LEU A 91 -2.75 3.93 1.96
C LEU A 91 -3.47 2.94 1.05
N MET A 92 -3.21 3.04 -0.25
CA MET A 92 -3.82 2.23 -1.28
C MET A 92 -2.80 1.25 -1.88
N ALA A 93 -3.20 -0.01 -2.02
CA ALA A 93 -2.39 -1.00 -2.72
C ALA A 93 -2.78 -1.03 -4.22
N HIS A 94 -1.84 -0.67 -5.09
CA HIS A 94 -1.99 -0.71 -6.54
C HIS A 94 -2.13 -2.14 -7.05
N ASP A 95 -3.07 -2.38 -7.98
CA ASP A 95 -3.37 -3.69 -8.55
C ASP A 95 -3.37 -4.79 -7.46
N ALA A 96 -4.17 -4.55 -6.42
CA ALA A 96 -4.03 -5.21 -5.13
C ALA A 96 -4.06 -6.75 -5.24
N ALA A 97 -4.84 -7.30 -6.18
CA ALA A 97 -4.97 -8.74 -6.35
C ALA A 97 -3.68 -9.42 -6.82
N THR A 98 -2.72 -8.70 -7.38
CA THR A 98 -1.51 -9.32 -7.96
C THR A 98 -0.62 -10.01 -6.92
N GLY A 99 -0.81 -9.75 -5.63
CA GLY A 99 -0.17 -10.51 -4.54
C GLY A 99 -0.51 -12.00 -4.57
N TYR A 100 -1.60 -12.41 -5.23
CA TYR A 100 -1.95 -13.81 -5.47
C TYR A 100 -1.12 -14.47 -6.58
N LEU A 101 -0.38 -13.71 -7.40
CA LEU A 101 0.45 -14.27 -8.48
C LEU A 101 1.61 -15.11 -7.92
N ASP A 102 1.47 -16.43 -8.09
CA ASP A 102 2.48 -17.42 -7.71
C ASP A 102 2.86 -18.34 -8.88
N SER A 103 3.54 -17.77 -9.87
CA SER A 103 4.21 -18.57 -10.89
C SER A 103 5.67 -18.16 -11.02
N PRO A 104 6.61 -18.85 -10.34
CA PRO A 104 8.04 -18.55 -10.44
C PRO A 104 8.61 -18.85 -11.83
N LEU A 105 7.91 -19.65 -12.63
CA LEU A 105 8.30 -20.00 -14.00
C LEU A 105 7.75 -19.01 -15.04
N SER A 106 6.75 -18.21 -14.68
CA SER A 106 6.17 -17.23 -15.59
C SER A 106 7.06 -15.99 -15.62
N PRO A 107 7.67 -15.66 -16.77
CA PRO A 107 8.54 -14.49 -16.84
C PRO A 107 7.77 -13.17 -16.76
N VAL A 108 6.43 -13.19 -16.96
CA VAL A 108 5.58 -12.00 -16.84
C VAL A 108 5.24 -11.67 -15.38
N VAL A 109 5.21 -12.65 -14.46
CA VAL A 109 4.84 -12.41 -13.06
C VAL A 109 5.70 -11.34 -12.36
N PRO A 110 7.04 -11.30 -12.52
CA PRO A 110 7.85 -10.19 -12.00
C PRO A 110 7.44 -8.79 -12.48
N TRP A 111 6.74 -8.70 -13.61
CA TRP A 111 6.31 -7.45 -14.26
C TRP A 111 4.79 -7.24 -14.21
N ALA A 112 4.05 -8.16 -13.62
CA ALA A 112 2.62 -7.99 -13.35
C ALA A 112 2.33 -7.94 -11.85
N ARG A 113 3.25 -8.40 -11.01
CA ARG A 113 3.08 -8.38 -9.55
C ARG A 113 3.53 -7.06 -8.96
N THR A 114 2.56 -6.30 -8.46
CA THR A 114 2.72 -5.01 -7.81
C THR A 114 2.70 -5.11 -6.28
N GLN A 115 2.18 -6.21 -5.72
CA GLN A 115 2.07 -6.42 -4.27
C GLN A 115 2.88 -7.62 -3.74
N PRO A 116 3.17 -7.68 -2.43
CA PRO A 116 3.87 -8.81 -1.81
C PRO A 116 3.19 -10.14 -2.13
N LYS A 117 4.00 -11.15 -2.42
CA LYS A 117 3.49 -12.48 -2.74
C LYS A 117 2.90 -13.14 -1.50
N ASP A 118 1.60 -13.38 -1.53
CA ASP A 118 0.89 -14.29 -0.62
C ASP A 118 -0.28 -14.94 -1.38
N PRO A 119 -0.07 -16.12 -1.99
CA PRO A 119 -1.10 -16.79 -2.80
C PRO A 119 -2.31 -17.25 -1.99
N SER A 120 -2.22 -17.24 -0.65
CA SER A 120 -3.29 -17.71 0.23
C SER A 120 -4.15 -16.57 0.77
N ALA A 121 -3.53 -15.41 1.04
CA ALA A 121 -4.12 -14.32 1.79
C ALA A 121 -3.57 -12.93 1.39
N ALA A 122 -3.42 -12.66 0.09
CA ALA A 122 -2.82 -11.42 -0.41
C ALA A 122 -3.45 -10.15 0.16
N PHE A 123 -4.78 -10.05 0.18
CA PHE A 123 -5.46 -8.86 0.70
C PHE A 123 -5.28 -8.71 2.22
N THR A 124 -5.37 -9.80 2.98
CA THR A 124 -5.09 -9.81 4.42
C THR A 124 -3.67 -9.32 4.70
N THR A 125 -2.70 -9.81 3.93
CA THR A 125 -1.30 -9.39 4.04
C THR A 125 -1.15 -7.89 3.80
N GLN A 126 -1.79 -7.33 2.78
CA GLN A 126 -1.77 -5.90 2.49
C GLN A 126 -2.44 -5.05 3.58
N LEU A 127 -3.61 -5.48 4.07
CA LEU A 127 -4.34 -4.79 5.14
C LEU A 127 -3.53 -4.80 6.46
N ASN A 128 -2.85 -5.91 6.76
CA ASN A 128 -1.92 -6.02 7.89
C ASN A 128 -0.68 -5.15 7.75
N CYS A 129 -0.31 -4.79 6.52
CA CYS A 129 0.76 -3.86 6.20
C CYS A 129 0.30 -2.39 6.16
N GLY A 130 -0.95 -2.10 6.53
CA GLY A 130 -1.45 -0.73 6.70
C GLY A 130 -2.34 -0.22 5.56
N ALA A 131 -2.51 -0.99 4.49
CA ALA A 131 -3.45 -0.63 3.42
C ALA A 131 -4.87 -0.47 3.99
N ARG A 132 -5.59 0.55 3.55
CA ARG A 132 -7.02 0.76 3.84
C ARG A 132 -7.84 1.10 2.59
N ALA A 133 -7.18 1.19 1.44
CA ALA A 133 -7.80 1.18 0.12
C ALA A 133 -7.13 0.09 -0.73
N LEU A 134 -7.90 -0.55 -1.61
CA LEU A 134 -7.42 -1.59 -2.51
C LEU A 134 -7.91 -1.30 -3.94
N ASP A 135 -6.98 -1.24 -4.89
CA ASP A 135 -7.28 -1.19 -6.33
C ASP A 135 -7.78 -2.57 -6.80
N PHE A 136 -9.04 -2.62 -7.24
CA PHE A 136 -9.77 -3.84 -7.60
C PHE A 136 -10.11 -3.85 -9.09
N ARG A 137 -9.45 -4.75 -9.84
CA ARG A 137 -9.69 -4.95 -11.28
C ARG A 137 -10.21 -6.35 -11.57
N GLY A 138 -11.52 -6.44 -11.80
CA GLY A 138 -12.24 -7.70 -12.01
C GLY A 138 -12.09 -8.21 -13.45
N HIS A 139 -12.05 -9.53 -13.62
CA HIS A 139 -12.02 -10.17 -14.94
C HIS A 139 -12.92 -11.39 -15.00
N VAL A 140 -13.70 -11.54 -16.07
CA VAL A 140 -14.43 -12.78 -16.37
C VAL A 140 -13.66 -13.54 -17.43
N SER A 141 -13.02 -14.64 -17.01
CA SER A 141 -12.32 -15.55 -17.92
C SER A 141 -13.23 -16.11 -19.02
N ALA A 142 -12.63 -16.67 -20.07
CA ALA A 142 -13.36 -17.37 -21.13
C ALA A 142 -14.26 -18.52 -20.63
N SER A 143 -13.94 -19.11 -19.47
CA SER A 143 -14.76 -20.12 -18.79
C SER A 143 -15.91 -19.56 -17.94
N GLY A 144 -16.07 -18.24 -17.87
CA GLY A 144 -17.12 -17.56 -17.11
C GLY A 144 -16.84 -17.40 -15.60
N HIS A 145 -15.62 -17.76 -15.16
CA HIS A 145 -15.16 -17.55 -13.78
C HIS A 145 -14.74 -16.09 -13.58
N LEU A 146 -15.25 -15.49 -12.50
CA LEU A 146 -14.86 -14.16 -12.05
C LEU A 146 -13.58 -14.25 -11.21
N MET A 147 -12.55 -13.56 -11.67
CA MET A 147 -11.23 -13.46 -11.07
C MET A 147 -10.74 -12.01 -11.15
N PHE A 148 -9.43 -11.78 -11.02
CA PHE A 148 -8.84 -10.44 -11.18
C PHE A 148 -7.87 -10.42 -12.37
N HIS A 149 -7.43 -9.25 -12.76
CA HIS A 149 -6.35 -9.08 -13.75
C HIS A 149 -5.46 -7.88 -13.41
N HIS A 150 -4.32 -7.81 -14.09
CA HIS A 150 -3.52 -6.59 -14.23
C HIS A 150 -3.10 -6.51 -15.70
N GLY A 151 -3.69 -5.56 -16.44
CA GLY A 151 -3.60 -5.52 -17.90
C GLY A 151 -4.08 -6.85 -18.50
N ASP A 152 -3.27 -7.46 -19.36
CA ASP A 152 -3.56 -8.75 -19.99
C ASP A 152 -3.25 -9.98 -19.11
N VAL A 153 -2.79 -9.78 -17.87
CA VAL A 153 -2.39 -10.88 -16.98
C VAL A 153 -3.53 -11.25 -16.06
N GLU A 154 -4.08 -12.44 -16.26
CA GLU A 154 -5.06 -13.03 -15.34
C GLU A 154 -4.41 -13.35 -13.98
N VAL A 155 -5.05 -12.91 -12.92
CA VAL A 155 -4.75 -13.29 -11.54
C VAL A 155 -5.77 -14.34 -11.14
N THR A 156 -5.38 -15.61 -11.22
CA THR A 156 -6.26 -16.78 -11.06
C THR A 156 -6.68 -17.02 -9.60
N ARG A 157 -7.36 -16.04 -9.00
CA ARG A 157 -7.98 -16.11 -7.68
C ARG A 157 -9.47 -15.83 -7.85
N ASP A 158 -10.30 -16.72 -7.33
CA ASP A 158 -11.75 -16.51 -7.29
C ASP A 158 -12.08 -15.22 -6.52
N ALA A 159 -12.80 -14.30 -7.18
CA ALA A 159 -13.07 -12.98 -6.61
C ALA A 159 -13.95 -13.06 -5.36
N ALA A 160 -14.92 -13.99 -5.31
CA ALA A 160 -15.78 -14.15 -4.14
C ALA A 160 -14.99 -14.60 -2.90
N ALA A 161 -14.08 -15.56 -3.07
CA ALA A 161 -13.21 -16.04 -2.00
C ALA A 161 -12.29 -14.92 -1.47
N ALA A 162 -11.78 -14.06 -2.36
CA ALA A 162 -10.91 -12.94 -2.02
C ALA A 162 -11.67 -11.78 -1.35
N VAL A 163 -12.89 -11.44 -1.80
CA VAL A 163 -13.73 -10.45 -1.10
C VAL A 163 -14.12 -10.95 0.29
N GLY A 164 -14.50 -12.23 0.42
CA GLY A 164 -14.79 -12.83 1.72
C GLY A 164 -13.58 -12.83 2.67
N GLU A 165 -12.35 -12.80 2.14
CA GLU A 165 -11.13 -12.61 2.92
C GLU A 165 -11.07 -11.23 3.58
N ILE A 166 -11.35 -10.17 2.82
CA ILE A 166 -11.39 -8.79 3.32
C ILE A 166 -12.47 -8.64 4.38
N VAL A 167 -13.66 -9.19 4.15
CA VAL A 167 -14.78 -9.19 5.12
C VAL A 167 -14.38 -9.83 6.44
N ARG A 168 -13.69 -10.98 6.40
CA ARG A 168 -13.20 -11.65 7.61
C ARG A 168 -12.14 -10.82 8.33
N TRP A 169 -11.26 -10.15 7.60
CA TRP A 169 -10.29 -9.23 8.20
C TRP A 169 -10.99 -8.05 8.86
N ALA A 170 -11.91 -7.38 8.16
CA ALA A 170 -12.64 -6.22 8.66
C ALA A 170 -13.44 -6.54 9.93
N ALA A 171 -14.06 -7.72 10.01
CA ALA A 171 -14.78 -8.18 11.20
C ALA A 171 -13.92 -8.21 12.48
N GLN A 172 -12.59 -8.37 12.34
CA GLN A 172 -11.63 -8.36 13.44
C GLN A 172 -11.07 -6.95 13.75
N HIS A 173 -11.38 -5.96 12.91
CA HIS A 173 -10.87 -4.59 12.96
C HIS A 173 -12.03 -3.59 12.88
N PRO A 174 -12.86 -3.46 13.93
CA PRO A 174 -14.10 -2.68 13.89
C PRO A 174 -13.91 -1.17 14.07
N ALA A 175 -12.68 -0.67 14.21
CA ALA A 175 -12.42 0.76 14.38
C ALA A 175 -12.80 1.54 13.11
N VAL A 176 -13.32 2.76 13.26
CA VAL A 176 -13.71 3.59 12.11
C VAL A 176 -12.51 3.91 11.21
N GLU A 177 -11.33 4.06 11.81
CA GLU A 177 -10.06 4.26 11.11
C GLU A 177 -9.59 3.03 10.30
N ASP A 178 -10.23 1.87 10.53
CA ASP A 178 -10.02 0.62 9.80
C ASP A 178 -11.04 0.37 8.69
N LEU A 179 -11.88 1.37 8.35
CA LEU A 179 -12.70 1.35 7.15
C LEU A 179 -11.84 0.96 5.92
N VAL A 180 -12.25 -0.10 5.24
CA VAL A 180 -11.62 -0.56 3.99
C VAL A 180 -12.42 -0.05 2.80
N LEU A 181 -11.77 0.67 1.89
CA LEU A 181 -12.33 1.05 0.59
C LEU A 181 -11.85 0.11 -0.52
N LEU A 182 -12.78 -0.42 -1.29
CA LEU A 182 -12.51 -1.16 -2.52
C LEU A 182 -12.81 -0.23 -3.69
N TYR A 183 -11.79 0.15 -4.44
CA TYR A 183 -11.98 0.89 -5.69
C TYR A 183 -12.11 -0.10 -6.82
N SER A 184 -13.35 -0.38 -7.23
CA SER A 184 -13.63 -1.32 -8.31
C SER A 184 -13.68 -0.57 -9.64
N TRP A 185 -12.71 -0.84 -10.52
CA TRP A 185 -12.66 -0.28 -11.88
C TRP A 185 -12.05 -1.28 -12.86
N ASP A 186 -12.07 -0.92 -14.15
CA ASP A 186 -11.53 -1.74 -15.25
C ASP A 186 -12.05 -3.18 -15.24
N CYS A 187 -13.36 -3.39 -15.03
CA CYS A 187 -13.92 -4.74 -15.05
C CYS A 187 -13.98 -5.26 -16.50
N THR A 188 -13.26 -6.34 -16.81
CA THR A 188 -13.15 -6.87 -18.18
C THR A 188 -13.84 -8.23 -18.35
N GLY A 189 -14.32 -8.51 -19.58
CA GLY A 189 -15.02 -9.75 -19.93
C GLY A 189 -16.54 -9.70 -19.75
N ASP A 190 -17.23 -10.72 -20.26
CA ASP A 190 -18.69 -10.72 -20.38
C ASP A 190 -19.40 -10.69 -19.02
N GLY A 191 -20.16 -9.62 -18.76
CA GLY A 191 -20.95 -9.46 -17.54
C GLY A 191 -20.11 -9.25 -16.27
N CYS A 192 -18.88 -8.74 -16.40
CA CYS A 192 -17.96 -8.55 -15.29
C CYS A 192 -18.55 -7.70 -14.16
N ASP A 193 -19.05 -6.49 -14.46
CA ASP A 193 -19.62 -5.59 -13.45
C ASP A 193 -20.79 -6.24 -12.69
N GLN A 194 -21.66 -6.97 -13.41
CA GLN A 194 -22.77 -7.67 -12.81
C GLN A 194 -22.27 -8.74 -11.83
N LYS A 195 -21.30 -9.56 -12.22
CA LYS A 195 -20.74 -10.61 -11.36
C LYS A 195 -20.02 -10.03 -10.14
N MET A 196 -19.29 -8.92 -10.31
CA MET A 196 -18.68 -8.20 -9.17
C MET A 196 -19.75 -7.66 -8.21
N ALA A 197 -20.81 -7.04 -8.73
CA ALA A 197 -21.93 -6.57 -7.92
C ALA A 197 -22.62 -7.72 -7.16
N GLU A 198 -22.78 -8.89 -7.78
CA GLU A 198 -23.32 -10.10 -7.12
C GLU A 198 -22.41 -10.57 -5.98
N VAL A 199 -21.08 -10.52 -6.14
CA VAL A 199 -20.12 -10.85 -5.07
C VAL A 199 -20.25 -9.87 -3.91
N PHE A 200 -20.29 -8.56 -4.18
CA PHE A 200 -20.43 -7.55 -3.13
C PHE A 200 -21.76 -7.67 -2.40
N ALA A 201 -22.87 -7.87 -3.12
CA ALA A 201 -24.19 -8.07 -2.54
C ALA A 201 -24.25 -9.31 -1.64
N LYS A 202 -23.63 -10.42 -2.06
CA LYS A 202 -23.55 -11.66 -1.27
C LYS A 202 -22.87 -11.44 0.09
N GLU A 203 -21.86 -10.60 0.13
CA GLU A 203 -21.12 -10.25 1.34
C GLU A 203 -21.72 -9.06 2.12
N ASN A 204 -22.88 -8.54 1.68
CA ASN A 204 -23.57 -7.37 2.25
C ASN A 204 -22.69 -6.10 2.23
N ILE A 205 -21.87 -5.93 1.20
CA ILE A 205 -21.02 -4.75 1.02
C ILE A 205 -21.81 -3.67 0.28
N THR A 206 -21.84 -2.47 0.86
CA THR A 206 -22.44 -1.29 0.23
C THR A 206 -21.57 -0.82 -0.94
N VAL A 207 -22.20 -0.48 -2.07
CA VAL A 207 -21.56 0.09 -3.26
C VAL A 207 -22.06 1.52 -3.45
N ILE A 208 -21.14 2.47 -3.68
CA ILE A 208 -21.46 3.86 -4.04
C ILE A 208 -20.85 4.19 -5.40
N SER A 209 -21.71 4.58 -6.34
CA SER A 209 -21.33 5.08 -7.66
C SER A 209 -21.68 6.56 -7.86
N ASP A 210 -22.44 7.17 -6.93
CA ASP A 210 -22.74 8.60 -6.95
C ASP A 210 -21.64 9.37 -6.20
N CYS A 211 -20.75 10.02 -6.94
CA CYS A 211 -19.64 10.77 -6.37
C CYS A 211 -20.10 12.01 -5.59
N GLN A 212 -21.26 12.60 -5.92
CA GLN A 212 -21.82 13.69 -5.11
C GLN A 212 -22.30 13.19 -3.75
N GLN A 213 -22.84 11.97 -3.68
CA GLN A 213 -23.13 11.34 -2.40
C GLN A 213 -21.84 11.11 -1.62
N LEU A 214 -20.82 10.56 -2.27
CA LEU A 214 -19.51 10.26 -1.67
C LEU A 214 -18.84 11.50 -1.07
N GLY A 215 -18.82 12.62 -1.80
CA GLY A 215 -18.25 13.90 -1.37
C GLY A 215 -18.93 14.53 -0.15
N ARG A 216 -20.14 14.10 0.20
CA ARG A 216 -20.88 14.58 1.38
C ARG A 216 -20.68 13.74 2.61
N LEU A 217 -20.09 12.54 2.48
CA LEU A 217 -19.89 11.66 3.62
C LEU A 217 -18.70 12.13 4.44
N SER A 218 -18.87 12.22 5.74
CA SER A 218 -17.76 12.13 6.69
C SER A 218 -17.25 10.68 6.81
N LEU A 219 -16.07 10.49 7.39
CA LEU A 219 -15.49 9.18 7.65
C LEU A 219 -16.42 8.30 8.51
N GLU A 220 -17.02 8.87 9.55
CA GLU A 220 -17.94 8.13 10.42
C GLU A 220 -19.23 7.74 9.69
N GLU A 221 -19.79 8.63 8.86
CA GLU A 221 -20.97 8.32 8.06
C GLU A 221 -20.69 7.23 7.03
N ALA A 222 -19.53 7.30 6.37
CA ALA A 222 -19.07 6.26 5.45
C ALA A 222 -18.91 4.92 6.17
N ALA A 223 -18.23 4.90 7.31
CA ALA A 223 -18.06 3.70 8.13
C ALA A 223 -19.40 3.10 8.59
N ARG A 224 -20.38 3.95 8.93
CA ARG A 224 -21.74 3.50 9.28
C ARG A 224 -22.46 2.88 8.09
N LEU A 225 -22.35 3.48 6.90
CA LEU A 225 -22.93 2.93 5.65
C LEU A 225 -22.26 1.63 5.21
N ALA A 226 -20.98 1.48 5.54
CA ALA A 226 -20.13 0.35 5.17
C ALA A 226 -20.16 -0.80 6.17
N ARG A 227 -20.96 -0.70 7.24
CA ARG A 227 -20.96 -1.67 8.34
C ARG A 227 -21.44 -3.05 7.88
N LEU A 228 -20.63 -4.07 8.15
CA LEU A 228 -20.96 -5.45 7.84
C LEU A 228 -21.71 -6.14 8.99
N PRO A 229 -22.52 -7.18 8.72
CA PRO A 229 -23.24 -7.93 9.76
C PRO A 229 -22.32 -8.57 10.81
N GLY A 230 -21.11 -9.00 10.41
CA GLY A 230 -20.11 -9.62 11.29
C GLY A 230 -19.23 -8.63 12.07
N GLY A 231 -19.48 -7.32 11.96
CA GLY A 231 -18.56 -6.28 12.43
C GLY A 231 -17.61 -5.80 11.33
N GLY A 232 -16.85 -4.74 11.61
CA GLY A 232 -16.00 -4.09 10.61
C GLY A 232 -16.76 -3.22 9.62
N GLN A 233 -16.02 -2.58 8.71
CA GLN A 233 -16.57 -1.76 7.66
C GLN A 233 -15.84 -1.97 6.33
N VAL A 234 -16.61 -2.24 5.27
CA VAL A 234 -16.11 -2.34 3.90
C VAL A 234 -17.06 -1.60 2.98
N LEU A 235 -16.52 -0.69 2.16
CA LEU A 235 -17.28 0.09 1.20
C LEU A 235 -16.65 -0.08 -0.18
N VAL A 236 -17.48 -0.28 -1.20
CA VAL A 236 -17.04 -0.26 -2.59
C VAL A 236 -17.38 1.10 -3.18
N ILE A 237 -16.44 1.66 -3.93
CA ILE A 237 -16.68 2.83 -4.78
C ILE A 237 -16.39 2.48 -6.24
N THR A 238 -17.17 3.05 -7.15
CA THR A 238 -16.96 2.98 -8.60
C THR A 238 -17.01 4.38 -9.19
N ASP A 239 -16.27 4.63 -10.26
CA ASP A 239 -16.32 5.88 -11.06
C ASP A 239 -16.04 7.20 -10.30
N CYS A 240 -15.55 7.12 -9.05
CA CYS A 240 -15.35 8.29 -8.18
C CYS A 240 -13.88 8.56 -7.83
N VAL A 241 -12.96 8.04 -8.64
CA VAL A 241 -11.52 8.25 -8.49
C VAL A 241 -11.01 8.93 -9.75
N GLN A 242 -10.27 10.01 -9.57
CA GLN A 242 -9.50 10.64 -10.65
C GLN A 242 -8.10 10.03 -10.63
N SER A 243 -7.81 9.19 -11.61
CA SER A 243 -6.46 8.67 -11.85
C SER A 243 -5.75 9.58 -12.86
N ASP A 244 -4.48 9.88 -12.63
CA ASP A 244 -3.64 10.74 -13.48
C ASP A 244 -2.41 9.96 -13.95
N TYR A 245 -2.64 8.78 -14.54
CA TYR A 245 -1.56 7.93 -15.03
C TYR A 245 -0.63 8.66 -16.00
N ASP A 246 0.67 8.64 -15.72
CA ASP A 246 1.71 9.22 -16.57
C ASP A 246 2.86 8.23 -16.81
N GLU A 247 2.91 7.67 -18.02
CA GLU A 247 3.95 6.73 -18.42
C GLU A 247 5.38 7.30 -18.37
N ALA A 248 5.54 8.63 -18.32
CA ALA A 248 6.84 9.27 -18.16
C ALA A 248 7.45 9.03 -16.77
N LEU A 249 6.67 8.54 -15.80
CA LEU A 249 7.07 8.26 -14.42
C LEU A 249 7.64 6.85 -14.22
N ALA A 250 8.10 6.19 -15.29
CA ALA A 250 8.72 4.88 -15.17
C ALA A 250 10.01 4.91 -14.35
N CYS A 251 10.32 3.82 -13.62
CA CYS A 251 11.59 3.71 -12.88
C CYS A 251 12.81 3.81 -13.81
N SER A 252 12.69 3.25 -15.01
CA SER A 252 13.76 3.26 -16.00
C SER A 252 13.21 3.54 -17.38
N GLY A 253 14.02 4.24 -18.17
CA GLY A 253 13.61 4.69 -19.50
C GLY A 253 14.75 5.44 -20.17
N PHE A 254 14.45 6.02 -21.33
CA PHE A 254 15.40 6.80 -22.11
C PHE A 254 15.04 8.28 -22.03
N ASP A 255 16.03 9.13 -21.83
CA ASP A 255 15.85 10.58 -21.88
C ASP A 255 16.29 11.09 -23.26
N GLY A 256 15.38 10.98 -24.23
CA GLY A 256 15.54 11.57 -25.56
C GLY A 256 15.75 10.58 -26.72
N PRO A 257 15.59 11.08 -27.96
CA PRO A 257 15.44 10.26 -29.17
C PRO A 257 16.68 9.44 -29.53
N SER A 258 17.89 9.91 -29.19
CA SER A 258 19.13 9.19 -29.48
C SER A 258 19.24 7.88 -28.69
N ALA A 259 18.78 7.90 -27.45
CA ALA A 259 18.82 6.77 -26.54
C ALA A 259 17.75 5.74 -26.91
N GLU A 260 16.58 6.20 -27.36
CA GLU A 260 15.54 5.34 -27.96
C GLU A 260 16.00 4.66 -29.25
N ALA A 261 16.66 5.41 -30.15
CA ALA A 261 17.22 4.85 -31.37
C ALA A 261 18.28 3.77 -31.08
N ALA A 262 19.08 3.95 -30.02
CA ALA A 262 20.07 2.96 -29.59
C ALA A 262 19.41 1.66 -29.10
N LEU A 263 18.29 1.75 -28.36
CA LEU A 263 17.51 0.58 -27.97
C LEU A 263 16.91 -0.10 -29.20
N ALA A 264 16.25 0.65 -30.08
CA ALA A 264 15.60 0.11 -31.27
C ALA A 264 16.59 -0.58 -32.24
N ALA A 265 17.85 -0.18 -32.23
CA ALA A 265 18.92 -0.81 -33.00
C ALA A 265 19.37 -2.18 -32.46
N LEU A 266 18.97 -2.57 -31.24
CA LEU A 266 19.24 -3.90 -30.72
C LEU A 266 18.32 -4.94 -31.38
N PRO A 267 18.82 -6.15 -31.68
CA PRO A 267 18.01 -7.21 -32.27
C PRO A 267 16.77 -7.52 -31.42
N GLY A 268 15.58 -7.39 -32.02
CA GLY A 268 14.30 -7.66 -31.36
C GLY A 268 13.75 -6.54 -30.47
N CYS A 269 14.34 -5.33 -30.52
CA CYS A 269 13.89 -4.18 -29.73
C CYS A 269 13.14 -3.10 -30.54
N GLY A 270 12.94 -3.30 -31.85
CA GLY A 270 12.24 -2.34 -32.72
C GLY A 270 10.72 -2.30 -32.52
N ASP A 271 10.15 -3.37 -31.96
CA ASP A 271 8.74 -3.48 -31.60
C ASP A 271 8.63 -4.20 -30.24
N LEU A 272 8.01 -3.53 -29.27
CA LEU A 272 7.87 -4.00 -27.89
C LEU A 272 6.40 -4.28 -27.53
N GLY A 273 5.53 -4.49 -28.52
CA GLY A 273 4.07 -4.66 -28.35
C GLY A 273 3.61 -5.89 -27.56
N GLY A 274 4.50 -6.64 -26.92
CA GLY A 274 4.14 -7.73 -26.02
C GLY A 274 5.29 -8.16 -25.13
N PHE A 275 4.96 -8.83 -24.03
CA PHE A 275 5.92 -9.21 -22.99
C PHE A 275 7.09 -10.04 -23.52
N GLU A 276 6.83 -10.98 -24.43
CA GLU A 276 7.87 -11.82 -25.02
C GLU A 276 8.86 -11.00 -25.88
N ALA A 277 8.41 -9.96 -26.56
CA ALA A 277 9.29 -9.04 -27.28
C ALA A 277 10.13 -8.20 -26.31
N GLN A 278 9.50 -7.67 -25.26
CA GLN A 278 10.17 -6.92 -24.17
C GLN A 278 11.24 -7.77 -23.48
N ARG A 279 10.93 -9.04 -23.18
CA ARG A 279 11.86 -10.01 -22.58
C ARG A 279 13.08 -10.25 -23.47
N ARG A 280 12.87 -10.57 -24.76
CA ARG A 280 13.97 -10.78 -25.72
C ARG A 280 14.84 -9.53 -25.85
N CYS A 281 14.22 -8.36 -25.93
CA CYS A 281 14.93 -7.10 -25.97
C CYS A 281 15.79 -6.88 -24.71
N GLY A 282 15.22 -7.11 -23.53
CA GLY A 282 15.94 -7.03 -22.26
C GLY A 282 17.09 -8.03 -22.14
N GLU A 283 16.93 -9.26 -22.63
CA GLU A 283 18.00 -10.26 -22.67
C GLU A 283 19.15 -9.85 -23.61
N ALA A 284 18.82 -9.29 -24.78
CA ALA A 284 19.80 -8.75 -25.71
C ALA A 284 20.56 -7.57 -25.08
N LEU A 285 19.84 -6.67 -24.42
CA LEU A 285 20.42 -5.55 -23.67
C LEU A 285 21.32 -6.04 -22.53
N ARG A 286 20.91 -7.04 -21.75
CA ARG A 286 21.74 -7.67 -20.71
C ARG A 286 23.04 -8.22 -21.26
N GLY A 287 22.98 -8.91 -22.40
CA GLY A 287 24.15 -9.44 -23.09
C GLY A 287 25.17 -8.33 -23.41
N ARG A 288 24.69 -7.17 -23.90
CA ARG A 288 25.53 -5.99 -24.15
C ARG A 288 26.11 -5.40 -22.87
N LEU A 289 25.30 -5.26 -21.81
CA LEU A 289 25.74 -4.74 -20.51
C LEU A 289 26.80 -5.63 -19.83
N GLY A 290 26.71 -6.95 -20.02
CA GLY A 290 27.67 -7.93 -19.51
C GLY A 290 29.03 -7.92 -20.22
N GLN A 291 29.06 -7.53 -21.50
CA GLN A 291 30.27 -7.53 -22.33
C GLN A 291 31.20 -6.32 -22.09
N GLY A 292 30.76 -5.28 -21.36
CA GLY A 292 31.55 -4.07 -21.12
C GLY A 292 31.57 -3.62 -19.66
N ARG A 293 32.67 -3.85 -18.93
CA ARG A 293 32.87 -3.32 -17.57
C ARG A 293 32.98 -1.78 -17.50
N ARG A 294 33.12 -1.08 -18.64
CA ARG A 294 33.39 0.38 -18.72
C ARG A 294 32.32 1.23 -19.41
N LEU A 295 31.22 0.65 -19.90
CA LEU A 295 30.19 1.37 -20.67
C LEU A 295 28.82 1.35 -19.98
N ARG A 296 28.80 1.40 -18.65
CA ARG A 296 27.56 1.35 -17.86
C ARG A 296 26.95 2.75 -17.77
N SER A 297 25.70 2.90 -18.20
CA SER A 297 24.86 4.12 -18.29
C SER A 297 25.18 5.14 -19.39
N GLN A 298 26.41 5.65 -19.51
CA GLN A 298 26.71 6.79 -20.41
C GLN A 298 26.53 6.51 -21.92
N VAL A 299 26.60 5.24 -22.33
CA VAL A 299 26.64 4.89 -23.77
C VAL A 299 25.27 4.61 -24.35
N LEU A 300 24.28 4.35 -23.51
CA LEU A 300 22.91 4.07 -23.95
C LEU A 300 21.91 5.14 -23.52
N GLY A 301 22.30 6.10 -22.68
CA GLY A 301 21.47 7.27 -22.35
C GLY A 301 20.17 6.93 -21.61
N TYR A 302 20.12 5.81 -20.88
CA TYR A 302 18.97 5.45 -20.06
C TYR A 302 19.19 5.82 -18.59
N TYR A 303 18.11 6.16 -17.89
CA TYR A 303 18.09 6.45 -16.46
C TYR A 303 17.50 5.26 -15.67
N GLN A 304 17.72 5.25 -14.36
CA GLN A 304 17.17 4.25 -13.43
C GLN A 304 16.85 4.91 -12.09
N CYS A 305 15.77 4.49 -11.43
CA CYS A 305 15.32 5.05 -10.17
C CYS A 305 16.05 4.54 -8.92
N TRP A 306 16.91 3.52 -9.06
CA TRP A 306 17.52 2.85 -7.91
C TRP A 306 18.54 3.74 -7.18
N GLN A 307 18.59 3.57 -5.86
CA GLN A 307 19.56 4.29 -5.04
C GLN A 307 20.99 4.02 -5.50
N GLY A 308 21.76 5.10 -5.67
CA GLY A 308 23.15 5.05 -6.14
C GLY A 308 23.32 4.89 -7.66
N ALA A 309 22.24 4.76 -8.44
CA ALA A 309 22.33 4.79 -9.90
C ALA A 309 22.66 6.21 -10.41
N THR A 310 23.45 6.30 -11.48
CA THR A 310 23.65 7.56 -12.19
C THR A 310 22.31 8.03 -12.78
N ASN A 311 21.89 9.25 -12.44
CA ASN A 311 20.60 9.85 -12.83
C ASN A 311 19.36 9.33 -12.07
N ALA A 312 19.50 8.71 -10.90
CA ALA A 312 18.34 8.39 -10.05
C ALA A 312 17.52 9.65 -9.70
N ASP A 313 18.21 10.77 -9.46
CA ASP A 313 17.58 12.06 -9.18
C ASP A 313 16.64 12.53 -10.28
N PHE A 314 16.89 12.14 -11.54
CA PHE A 314 16.02 12.52 -12.65
C PHE A 314 14.64 11.88 -12.55
N ALA A 315 14.59 10.55 -12.37
CA ALA A 315 13.35 9.80 -12.22
C ALA A 315 12.61 10.24 -10.96
N VAL A 316 13.33 10.36 -9.83
CA VAL A 316 12.77 10.81 -8.55
C VAL A 316 12.22 12.22 -8.64
N LYS A 317 12.97 13.17 -9.23
CA LYS A 317 12.50 14.55 -9.39
C LYS A 317 11.22 14.60 -10.22
N ARG A 318 11.16 13.87 -11.33
CA ARG A 318 9.99 13.82 -12.19
C ARG A 318 8.76 13.28 -11.44
N LEU A 319 8.91 12.17 -10.72
CA LEU A 319 7.86 11.62 -9.87
C LEU A 319 7.42 12.63 -8.79
N MET A 320 8.36 13.30 -8.13
CA MET A 320 8.04 14.30 -7.11
C MET A 320 7.31 15.52 -7.67
N ASP A 321 7.74 16.04 -8.83
CA ASP A 321 7.07 17.16 -9.51
C ASP A 321 5.62 16.78 -9.84
N TYR A 322 5.41 15.56 -10.35
CA TYR A 322 4.08 15.01 -10.62
C TYR A 322 3.23 14.89 -9.35
N LEU A 323 3.74 14.23 -8.29
CA LEU A 323 2.98 14.01 -7.06
C LEU A 323 2.61 15.33 -6.36
N VAL A 324 3.51 16.32 -6.38
CA VAL A 324 3.22 17.67 -5.87
C VAL A 324 2.11 18.32 -6.69
N ASN A 325 2.15 18.22 -8.02
CA ASN A 325 1.12 18.75 -8.90
C ASN A 325 -0.24 18.09 -8.65
N VAL A 326 -0.31 16.76 -8.62
CA VAL A 326 -1.56 16.01 -8.34
C VAL A 326 -2.11 16.36 -6.96
N SER A 327 -1.26 16.37 -5.92
CA SER A 327 -1.67 16.72 -4.55
C SER A 327 -2.15 18.16 -4.38
N SER A 328 -1.96 19.02 -5.38
CA SER A 328 -2.45 20.41 -5.37
C SER A 328 -3.95 20.51 -5.66
N THR A 329 -4.54 19.46 -6.26
CA THR A 329 -5.97 19.33 -6.55
C THR A 329 -6.76 19.12 -5.26
N ASP A 330 -7.79 19.92 -5.03
CA ASP A 330 -8.69 19.80 -3.87
C ASP A 330 -9.76 18.72 -4.13
N PRO A 331 -9.74 17.59 -3.41
CA PRO A 331 -10.70 16.50 -3.63
C PRO A 331 -12.04 16.81 -2.94
N LYS A 332 -12.90 17.57 -3.62
CA LYS A 332 -14.22 17.93 -3.09
C LYS A 332 -15.19 16.75 -3.15
N ASP A 333 -15.50 16.31 -4.36
CA ASP A 333 -16.58 15.35 -4.62
C ASP A 333 -16.07 13.97 -5.11
N SER A 334 -14.76 13.78 -5.16
CA SER A 334 -14.12 12.57 -5.69
C SER A 334 -12.77 12.34 -5.03
N PHE A 335 -12.29 11.10 -5.10
CA PHE A 335 -10.92 10.78 -4.77
C PHE A 335 -9.96 11.25 -5.86
N VAL A 336 -8.73 11.56 -5.48
CA VAL A 336 -7.63 11.92 -6.37
C VAL A 336 -6.49 10.98 -6.03
N GLU A 337 -6.14 10.14 -6.98
CA GLU A 337 -5.14 9.11 -6.78
C GLU A 337 -3.74 9.70 -6.90
N LEU A 338 -2.99 9.72 -5.79
CA LEU A 338 -1.57 10.03 -5.79
C LEU A 338 -0.82 8.72 -6.03
N GLN A 339 -0.48 8.46 -7.29
CA GLN A 339 0.24 7.26 -7.71
C GLN A 339 1.73 7.37 -7.34
N ALA A 340 2.05 7.09 -6.08
CA ALA A 340 3.40 7.09 -5.53
C ALA A 340 4.11 5.75 -5.83
N LEU A 341 4.19 5.42 -7.11
CA LEU A 341 4.76 4.19 -7.64
C LEU A 341 5.50 4.45 -8.97
N TRP A 342 6.31 3.49 -9.40
CA TRP A 342 6.97 3.55 -10.70
C TRP A 342 6.07 2.98 -11.78
N GLN A 343 5.77 3.79 -12.79
CA GLN A 343 4.90 3.38 -13.89
C GLN A 343 5.60 2.42 -14.85
N GLU A 344 4.79 1.70 -15.62
CA GLU A 344 5.26 0.62 -16.48
C GLU A 344 5.13 1.00 -17.94
N THR A 345 6.21 0.80 -18.69
CA THR A 345 6.19 0.94 -20.14
C THR A 345 6.87 -0.28 -20.74
N PRO A 346 6.56 -0.63 -22.00
CA PRO A 346 7.27 -1.70 -22.70
C PRO A 346 8.81 -1.53 -22.65
N LYS A 347 9.29 -0.28 -22.67
CA LYS A 347 10.71 0.07 -22.56
C LYS A 347 11.24 -0.18 -21.15
N SER A 348 10.52 0.24 -20.10
CA SER A 348 10.96 0.04 -18.72
C SER A 348 11.01 -1.43 -18.35
N VAL A 349 10.06 -2.24 -18.84
CA VAL A 349 10.07 -3.71 -18.69
C VAL A 349 11.31 -4.32 -19.36
N ALA A 350 11.61 -3.93 -20.60
CA ALA A 350 12.81 -4.42 -21.30
C ALA A 350 14.11 -4.07 -20.54
N ILE A 351 14.24 -2.82 -20.08
CA ILE A 351 15.39 -2.39 -19.27
C ILE A 351 15.46 -3.20 -17.98
N GLY A 352 14.34 -3.34 -17.27
CA GLY A 352 14.27 -4.08 -16.02
C GLY A 352 14.65 -5.55 -16.16
N VAL A 353 14.18 -6.24 -17.22
CA VAL A 353 14.62 -7.60 -17.58
C VAL A 353 16.13 -7.66 -17.75
N ALA A 354 16.72 -6.64 -18.37
CA ALA A 354 18.16 -6.58 -18.57
C ALA A 354 18.95 -6.55 -17.25
N HIS A 355 18.33 -6.03 -16.18
CA HIS A 355 18.90 -5.90 -14.84
C HIS A 355 18.38 -6.92 -13.83
N LEU A 356 17.62 -7.94 -14.27
CA LEU A 356 17.00 -8.94 -13.39
C LEU A 356 16.10 -8.30 -12.31
N SER A 357 15.44 -7.19 -12.66
CA SER A 357 14.54 -6.46 -11.79
C SER A 357 13.10 -6.98 -11.89
N SER A 358 12.20 -6.30 -11.19
CA SER A 358 10.75 -6.51 -11.12
C SER A 358 10.12 -5.23 -10.55
N LEU A 359 8.81 -5.07 -10.64
CA LEU A 359 8.14 -3.88 -10.08
C LEU A 359 8.39 -3.71 -8.58
N ILE A 360 8.22 -4.80 -7.83
CA ILE A 360 8.56 -4.86 -6.40
C ILE A 360 10.02 -4.48 -6.15
N LYS A 361 10.97 -4.99 -6.95
CA LYS A 361 12.39 -4.69 -6.75
C LYS A 361 12.73 -3.25 -7.13
N ASP A 362 12.04 -2.68 -8.12
CA ASP A 362 12.24 -1.30 -8.53
C ASP A 362 11.77 -0.35 -7.44
N GLU A 363 10.62 -0.64 -6.81
CA GLU A 363 10.14 0.01 -5.59
C GLU A 363 11.19 -0.12 -4.46
N GLU A 364 11.53 -1.33 -4.03
CA GLU A 364 12.45 -1.58 -2.90
C GLU A 364 13.83 -0.91 -3.11
N LYS A 365 14.42 -1.06 -4.30
CA LYS A 365 15.76 -0.52 -4.59
C LYS A 365 15.77 0.99 -4.75
N SER A 366 14.64 1.60 -5.07
CA SER A 366 14.53 3.06 -5.07
C SER A 366 14.35 3.61 -3.66
N GLY A 367 13.84 2.80 -2.72
CA GLY A 367 13.42 3.23 -1.39
C GLY A 367 12.30 4.28 -1.47
N LEU A 368 11.39 4.10 -2.44
CA LEU A 368 10.34 5.07 -2.75
C LEU A 368 9.38 5.20 -1.56
N ASN A 369 8.90 4.09 -0.99
CA ASN A 369 7.98 4.15 0.14
C ASN A 369 8.62 4.83 1.36
N ALA A 370 9.89 4.53 1.67
CA ALA A 370 10.64 5.23 2.72
C ALA A 370 10.75 6.75 2.47
N MET A 371 11.03 7.14 1.22
CA MET A 371 11.08 8.56 0.82
C MET A 371 9.71 9.23 1.00
N MET A 372 8.63 8.54 0.63
CA MET A 372 7.27 9.06 0.73
C MET A 372 6.84 9.29 2.19
N VAL A 373 7.23 8.41 3.12
CA VAL A 373 7.03 8.62 4.55
C VAL A 373 7.56 9.99 4.99
N GLU A 374 8.79 10.33 4.60
CA GLU A 374 9.41 11.60 4.98
C GLU A 374 8.72 12.79 4.30
N LYS A 375 8.36 12.66 3.01
CA LYS A 375 7.66 13.73 2.27
C LYS A 375 6.27 14.04 2.85
N ILE A 376 5.54 13.02 3.31
CA ILE A 376 4.25 13.20 3.99
C ILE A 376 4.46 13.93 5.33
N LYS A 377 5.45 13.52 6.13
CA LYS A 377 5.76 14.15 7.43
C LYS A 377 6.15 15.62 7.29
N GLU A 378 6.96 15.93 6.26
CA GLU A 378 7.38 17.27 5.87
C GLU A 378 6.22 18.15 5.36
N GLY A 379 5.07 17.55 5.04
CA GLY A 379 3.91 18.27 4.51
C GLY A 379 4.07 18.72 3.06
N VAL A 380 4.87 17.98 2.26
CA VAL A 380 5.11 18.30 0.85
C VAL A 380 3.81 18.21 0.03
N PHE A 381 2.96 17.24 0.33
CA PHE A 381 1.69 17.03 -0.35
C PHE A 381 0.58 17.80 0.34
N LYS A 382 -0.11 18.66 -0.43
CA LYS A 382 -1.13 19.57 0.12
C LYS A 382 -2.43 18.85 0.45
N HIS A 383 -2.91 18.02 -0.46
CA HIS A 383 -4.08 17.18 -0.31
C HIS A 383 -3.69 15.72 -0.55
N ILE A 384 -4.12 14.83 0.34
CA ILE A 384 -3.92 13.39 0.19
C ILE A 384 -5.24 12.70 0.52
N ASN A 385 -5.74 11.86 -0.39
CA ASN A 385 -6.75 10.87 -0.07
C ASN A 385 -6.26 9.46 -0.43
N PHE A 386 -6.23 9.04 -1.69
CA PHE A 386 -5.62 7.79 -2.10
C PHE A 386 -4.14 7.99 -2.35
N PHE A 387 -3.33 7.42 -1.46
CA PHE A 387 -1.89 7.37 -1.58
C PHE A 387 -1.52 5.96 -2.05
N GLU A 388 -1.43 5.79 -3.36
CA GLU A 388 -1.30 4.49 -4.00
C GLU A 388 0.16 4.10 -4.16
N VAL A 389 0.50 2.88 -3.75
CA VAL A 389 1.87 2.34 -3.81
C VAL A 389 1.91 0.93 -4.36
N ASN A 390 3.04 0.61 -5.00
CA ASN A 390 3.49 -0.76 -5.13
C ASN A 390 4.13 -1.22 -3.81
N ASN A 391 4.15 -2.53 -3.59
CA ASN A 391 4.79 -3.18 -2.45
C ASN A 391 4.36 -2.58 -1.09
N VAL A 392 3.07 -2.61 -0.79
CA VAL A 392 2.53 -1.94 0.41
C VAL A 392 3.12 -2.44 1.74
N CYS A 393 3.84 -3.57 1.76
CA CYS A 393 4.54 -4.04 2.95
C CYS A 393 5.95 -3.46 3.13
N ASP A 394 6.50 -2.78 2.13
CA ASP A 394 7.70 -1.96 2.31
C ASP A 394 7.31 -0.60 2.90
N HIS A 395 7.62 -0.40 4.18
CA HIS A 395 7.26 0.79 4.96
C HIS A 395 5.76 1.13 5.05
N GLY A 396 4.86 0.18 4.80
CA GLY A 396 3.42 0.44 4.78
C GLY A 396 2.83 0.94 6.09
N LEU A 397 3.28 0.40 7.23
CA LEU A 397 2.81 0.84 8.54
C LEU A 397 3.29 2.27 8.85
N GLU A 398 4.51 2.61 8.45
CA GLU A 398 5.07 3.95 8.57
C GLU A 398 4.36 4.95 7.66
N LEU A 399 4.03 4.56 6.43
CA LEU A 399 3.20 5.35 5.51
C LEU A 399 1.82 5.59 6.10
N GLN A 400 1.15 4.53 6.58
CA GLN A 400 -0.14 4.65 7.24
C GLN A 400 -0.07 5.62 8.42
N ALA A 401 0.94 5.48 9.29
CA ALA A 401 1.13 6.37 10.43
C ALA A 401 1.34 7.84 9.99
N ALA A 402 2.16 8.08 8.96
CA ALA A 402 2.40 9.40 8.40
C ALA A 402 1.12 10.03 7.82
N LEU A 403 0.32 9.24 7.11
CA LEU A 403 -0.99 9.66 6.57
C LEU A 403 -1.97 10.03 7.69
N ARG A 404 -2.04 9.22 8.77
CA ARG A 404 -2.88 9.55 9.94
C ARG A 404 -2.41 10.82 10.64
N GLN A 405 -1.10 11.04 10.75
CA GLN A 405 -0.56 12.30 11.28
C GLN A 405 -0.91 13.48 10.37
N HIS A 406 -0.83 13.32 9.05
CA HIS A 406 -1.23 14.33 8.08
C HIS A 406 -2.70 14.72 8.27
N ALA A 407 -3.62 13.76 8.37
CA ALA A 407 -5.04 14.02 8.60
C ALA A 407 -5.30 14.87 9.86
N ARG A 408 -4.63 14.53 10.97
CA ARG A 408 -4.72 15.29 12.23
C ARG A 408 -4.23 16.73 12.08
N LYS A 409 -3.12 16.94 11.38
CA LYS A 409 -2.61 18.30 11.09
C LYS A 409 -3.60 19.09 10.25
N GLN A 410 -4.23 18.48 9.24
CA GLN A 410 -5.22 19.16 8.40
C GLN A 410 -6.46 19.59 9.20
N LEU A 411 -6.94 18.75 10.12
CA LEU A 411 -8.05 19.10 11.02
C LEU A 411 -7.73 20.31 11.90
N GLN A 412 -6.52 20.37 12.46
CA GLN A 412 -6.07 21.49 13.30
C GLN A 412 -5.96 22.82 12.55
N LEU A 413 -5.91 22.81 11.22
CA LEU A 413 -5.89 24.02 10.40
C LEU A 413 -7.30 24.53 10.05
N ILE A 414 -8.33 23.71 10.24
CA ILE A 414 -9.73 24.05 9.94
C ILE A 414 -10.43 24.67 11.17
N ILE A 415 -10.05 24.22 12.37
CA ILE A 415 -10.53 24.72 13.67
C ILE A 415 -9.76 25.99 14.03
#